data_AF-A0A2N5K2Z0-F1
#
_entry.id   AF-A0A2N5K2Z0-F1
#
_cell.length_a   1.000
_cell.length_b   1.000
_cell.length_c   1.000
_cell.angle_alpha   90.00
_cell.angle_beta   90.00
_cell.angle_gamma   90.00
#
_symmetry.space_group_name_H-M   'P 1'
#
loop_
_entity.id
_entity.type
_entity.pdbx_description
1 polymer ?
#
loop_
_entity_poly.entity_id
_entity_poly.type
_entity_poly.pdbx_seq_one_letter_code
_entity_poly.pdbx_strand_id
1 'polypeptide(L)'
;MAMMRTDQGRKQLLAVVAAIMIALAVIAVPQAAPGELCFNQPGVTACVAPEFREFWEGNGGLAVFGYPLAGAKQEQTPEGSFLVQYFERNRFELHPQNQAPYNILIGRANDEVLVREGRNWRDFPKEANARANCVAFGETQHTVCGDFLRYWRSQGLNLGDRGISFRESLALWGLPLSQPQEEQNIDGDTVLTQHFERARMEVHVQQGQRRVLLTRLGAALVPLNMKIFAVNDFHGQLSTGRTVANRPAGGAALLSAYIKQRRQQVPYSLTVHAGDMIGASPLVSALLQDQPTMEFM
;
A
#
# COMPACT_ATOMS: atom_id res chain seq x y z
N MET A 1 45.91 61.19 5.92
CA MET A 1 46.00 60.45 4.64
C MET A 1 46.21 58.97 4.99
N ALA A 2 45.17 58.18 5.28
CA ALA A 2 44.14 57.63 4.38
C ALA A 2 44.76 56.84 3.22
N MET A 3 44.78 55.49 3.33
CA MET A 3 43.91 54.54 2.60
C MET A 3 44.62 54.08 1.30
N MET A 4 44.96 52.81 1.08
CA MET A 4 44.04 51.75 0.64
C MET A 4 44.76 50.40 0.74
N ARG A 5 44.20 49.49 1.53
CA ARG A 5 44.38 48.03 1.40
C ARG A 5 43.00 47.50 1.04
N THR A 6 42.80 46.95 -0.14
CA THR A 6 41.67 46.05 -0.45
C THR A 6 41.81 45.50 -1.87
N ASP A 7 41.47 44.22 -2.04
CA ASP A 7 40.57 43.71 -3.10
C ASP A 7 41.04 42.42 -3.83
N GLN A 8 42.23 41.89 -3.56
CA GLN A 8 42.71 40.70 -4.29
C GLN A 8 42.47 39.35 -3.58
N GLY A 9 42.47 39.31 -2.25
CA GLY A 9 42.24 38.07 -1.47
C GLY A 9 40.76 37.66 -1.32
N ARG A 10 39.81 38.58 -1.58
CA ARG A 10 38.38 38.34 -1.41
C ARG A 10 37.75 37.64 -2.62
N LYS A 11 38.34 37.83 -3.81
CA LYS A 11 37.80 37.28 -5.08
C LYS A 11 38.10 35.80 -5.29
N GLN A 12 39.18 35.27 -4.71
CA GLN A 12 39.49 33.83 -4.83
C GLN A 12 38.73 32.96 -3.81
N LEU A 13 38.35 33.50 -2.65
CA LEU A 13 37.57 32.76 -1.65
C LEU A 13 36.08 32.66 -2.02
N LEU A 14 35.54 33.67 -2.72
CA LEU A 14 34.16 33.66 -3.23
C LEU A 14 33.96 32.71 -4.43
N ALA A 15 35.00 32.47 -5.24
CA ALA A 15 34.92 31.57 -6.39
C ALA A 15 34.89 30.08 -5.99
N VAL A 16 35.54 29.69 -4.89
CA VAL A 16 35.55 28.30 -4.41
C VAL A 16 34.30 27.96 -3.58
N VAL A 17 33.72 28.93 -2.87
CA VAL A 17 32.45 28.73 -2.13
C VAL A 17 31.24 28.72 -3.08
N ALA A 18 31.29 29.42 -4.21
CA ALA A 18 30.24 29.37 -5.24
C ALA A 18 30.22 28.05 -6.03
N ALA A 19 31.33 27.29 -6.06
CA ALA A 19 31.42 26.01 -6.75
C ALA A 19 30.91 24.81 -5.92
N ILE A 20 30.67 24.98 -4.61
CA ILE A 20 30.26 23.89 -3.69
C ILE A 20 28.76 23.96 -3.32
N MET A 21 28.05 25.03 -3.71
CA MET A 21 26.66 25.30 -3.27
C MET A 21 25.60 25.14 -4.36
N ILE A 22 25.82 24.32 -5.39
CA ILE A 22 24.77 23.87 -6.31
C ILE A 22 25.00 22.41 -6.68
N ALA A 23 25.14 21.53 -5.68
CA ALA A 23 24.62 20.18 -5.83
C ALA A 23 23.12 20.26 -5.53
N LEU A 24 22.34 20.83 -6.46
CA LEU A 24 20.92 20.51 -6.49
C LEU A 24 20.89 18.99 -6.64
N ALA A 25 20.51 18.30 -5.58
CA ALA A 25 19.93 16.98 -5.70
C ALA A 25 18.70 17.19 -6.59
N VAL A 26 18.89 17.06 -7.90
CA VAL A 26 17.80 16.81 -8.82
C VAL A 26 17.24 15.50 -8.31
N ILE A 27 16.15 15.59 -7.54
CA ILE A 27 15.34 14.44 -7.24
C ILE A 27 14.92 13.97 -8.61
N ALA A 28 15.59 12.93 -9.11
CA ALA A 28 15.18 12.27 -10.32
C ALA A 28 13.79 11.73 -10.02
N VAL A 29 12.76 12.47 -10.46
CA VAL A 29 11.43 11.91 -10.56
C VAL A 29 11.62 10.73 -11.51
N PRO A 30 11.33 9.49 -11.09
CA PRO A 30 11.45 8.35 -11.99
C PRO A 30 10.65 8.69 -13.25
N GLN A 31 11.34 8.83 -14.38
CA GLN A 31 10.64 9.08 -15.63
C GLN A 31 9.81 7.83 -15.93
N ALA A 32 8.50 8.03 -16.09
CA ALA A 32 7.59 6.99 -16.51
C ALA A 32 8.16 6.27 -17.74
N ALA A 33 8.19 4.95 -17.71
CA ALA A 33 8.52 4.19 -18.89
C ALA A 33 7.48 4.48 -19.99
N PRO A 34 7.85 4.42 -21.28
CA PRO A 34 6.90 4.67 -22.37
C PRO A 34 5.64 3.81 -22.22
N GLY A 35 4.47 4.47 -22.16
CA GLY A 35 3.17 3.80 -22.05
C GLY A 35 2.61 3.69 -20.62
N GLU A 36 3.40 3.94 -19.57
CA GLU A 36 2.90 3.94 -18.19
C GLU A 36 1.92 5.08 -17.92
N LEU A 37 0.98 4.86 -17.00
CA LEU A 37 0.10 5.89 -16.44
C LEU A 37 0.49 6.17 -14.99
N CYS A 38 1.14 7.30 -14.76
CA CYS A 38 1.57 7.75 -13.43
C CYS A 38 0.64 8.85 -12.87
N PHE A 39 0.58 8.96 -11.55
CA PHE A 39 -0.30 9.91 -10.86
C PHE A 39 0.49 10.91 -10.04
N ASN A 40 0.15 12.20 -10.14
CA ASN A 40 0.72 13.25 -9.30
C ASN A 40 -0.14 13.40 -8.03
N GLN A 41 -0.07 12.42 -7.13
CA GLN A 41 -0.84 12.40 -5.88
C GLN A 41 0.08 12.03 -4.72
N PRO A 42 0.01 12.73 -3.57
CA PRO A 42 0.81 12.39 -2.40
C PRO A 42 0.62 10.92 -1.98
N GLY A 43 1.72 10.20 -1.81
CA GLY A 43 1.71 8.79 -1.39
C GLY A 43 1.51 7.78 -2.53
N VAL A 44 1.22 8.21 -3.76
CA VAL A 44 1.15 7.33 -4.93
C VAL A 44 2.47 7.41 -5.69
N THR A 45 3.29 6.37 -5.59
CA THR A 45 4.62 6.32 -6.22
C THR A 45 4.70 5.33 -7.37
N ALA A 46 3.73 4.43 -7.49
CA ALA A 46 3.63 3.46 -8.58
C ALA A 46 2.84 4.03 -9.77
N CYS A 47 3.09 3.47 -10.94
CA CYS A 47 2.36 3.76 -12.17
C CYS A 47 1.62 2.51 -12.65
N VAL A 48 0.52 2.67 -13.39
CA VAL A 48 -0.12 1.55 -14.08
C VAL A 48 0.83 1.09 -15.17
N ALA A 49 1.17 -0.20 -15.17
CA ALA A 49 2.08 -0.77 -16.15
C ALA A 49 1.45 -0.73 -17.56
N PRO A 50 2.25 -0.58 -18.63
CA PRO A 50 1.72 -0.45 -19.99
C PRO A 50 0.80 -1.60 -20.39
N GLU A 51 1.10 -2.82 -19.93
CA GLU A 51 0.32 -4.04 -20.21
C GLU A 51 -1.09 -3.99 -19.63
N PHE A 52 -1.30 -3.23 -18.53
CA PHE A 52 -2.58 -3.14 -17.83
C PHE A 52 -3.33 -1.84 -18.08
N ARG A 53 -2.70 -0.87 -18.75
CA ARG A 53 -3.23 0.49 -18.85
C ARG A 53 -4.58 0.56 -19.56
N GLU A 54 -4.68 -0.01 -20.76
CA GLU A 54 -5.92 0.03 -21.56
C GLU A 54 -7.08 -0.65 -20.81
N PHE A 55 -6.79 -1.79 -20.17
CA PHE A 55 -7.76 -2.48 -19.33
C PHE A 55 -8.17 -1.62 -18.12
N TRP A 56 -7.23 -0.99 -17.43
CA TRP A 56 -7.56 -0.14 -16.28
C TRP A 56 -8.42 1.05 -16.71
N GLU A 57 -8.04 1.77 -17.77
CA GLU A 57 -8.76 2.94 -18.29
C GLU A 57 -10.15 2.58 -18.82
N GLY A 58 -10.28 1.46 -19.54
CA GLY A 58 -11.52 1.01 -20.17
C GLY A 58 -12.56 0.39 -19.21
N ASN A 59 -12.15 -0.01 -18.00
CA ASN A 59 -13.00 -0.77 -17.07
C ASN A 59 -13.32 0.00 -15.75
N GLY A 60 -13.28 1.34 -15.80
CA GLY A 60 -13.69 2.22 -14.69
C GLY A 60 -12.54 2.85 -13.89
N GLY A 61 -11.30 2.47 -14.18
CA GLY A 61 -10.08 3.11 -13.69
C GLY A 61 -10.08 3.37 -12.19
N LEU A 62 -9.86 4.64 -11.82
CA LEU A 62 -9.66 5.04 -10.43
C LEU A 62 -10.87 4.73 -9.54
N ALA A 63 -12.09 4.86 -10.07
CA ALA A 63 -13.31 4.65 -9.30
C ALA A 63 -13.51 3.18 -8.91
N VAL A 64 -13.11 2.26 -9.78
CA VAL A 64 -13.34 0.81 -9.63
C VAL A 64 -12.13 0.09 -9.04
N PHE A 65 -10.91 0.40 -9.50
CA PHE A 65 -9.68 -0.31 -9.11
C PHE A 65 -8.82 0.47 -8.13
N GLY A 66 -8.92 1.80 -8.16
CA GLY A 66 -8.06 2.69 -7.38
C GLY A 66 -6.65 2.83 -7.96
N TYR A 67 -5.75 3.44 -7.19
CA TYR A 67 -4.36 3.65 -7.58
C TYR A 67 -3.55 2.34 -7.61
N PRO A 68 -2.47 2.26 -8.43
CA PRO A 68 -1.52 1.16 -8.35
C PRO A 68 -0.77 1.21 -7.01
N LEU A 69 -0.58 0.04 -6.39
CA LEU A 69 0.15 -0.09 -5.13
C LEU A 69 1.65 -0.37 -5.35
N ALA A 70 1.99 -1.02 -6.46
CA ALA A 70 3.35 -1.34 -6.85
C ALA A 70 3.45 -1.47 -8.38
N GLY A 71 4.67 -1.45 -8.92
CA GLY A 71 4.92 -1.82 -10.31
C GLY A 71 4.54 -3.28 -10.59
N ALA A 72 4.25 -3.59 -11.86
CA ALA A 72 3.97 -4.96 -12.27
C ALA A 72 5.19 -5.86 -12.06
N LYS A 73 4.97 -7.10 -11.63
CA LYS A 73 6.01 -8.10 -11.39
C LYS A 73 5.52 -9.49 -11.78
N GLN A 74 6.45 -10.38 -12.13
CA GLN A 74 6.12 -11.80 -12.26
C GLN A 74 5.84 -12.39 -10.88
N GLU A 75 4.69 -13.05 -10.73
CA GLU A 75 4.30 -13.72 -9.50
C GLU A 75 3.89 -15.17 -9.80
N GLN A 76 4.25 -16.09 -8.91
CA GLN A 76 3.83 -17.48 -8.99
C GLN A 76 2.52 -17.64 -8.21
N THR A 77 1.49 -18.09 -8.88
CA THR A 77 0.21 -18.50 -8.29
C THR A 77 0.05 -20.03 -8.40
N PRO A 78 -0.96 -20.62 -7.74
CA PRO A 78 -1.29 -22.04 -7.95
C PRO A 78 -1.61 -22.39 -9.41
N GLU A 79 -2.09 -21.43 -10.19
CA GLU A 79 -2.51 -21.60 -11.58
C GLU A 79 -1.38 -21.38 -12.60
N GLY A 80 -0.26 -20.75 -12.20
CA GLY A 80 0.86 -20.48 -13.11
C GLY A 80 1.73 -19.29 -12.69
N SER A 81 2.65 -18.90 -13.58
CA SER A 81 3.44 -17.68 -13.41
C SER A 81 2.86 -16.60 -14.32
N PHE A 82 2.42 -15.49 -13.73
CA PHE A 82 1.75 -14.41 -14.45
C PHE A 82 2.39 -13.07 -14.14
N LEU A 83 2.29 -12.14 -15.09
CA LEU A 83 2.58 -10.75 -14.80
C LEU A 83 1.42 -10.22 -13.98
N VAL A 84 1.72 -9.67 -12.81
CA VAL A 84 0.75 -9.26 -11.82
C VAL A 84 0.99 -7.81 -11.43
N GLN A 85 -0.10 -7.05 -11.32
CA GLN A 85 -0.09 -5.74 -10.69
C GLN A 85 -1.22 -5.61 -9.67
N TYR A 86 -0.87 -5.08 -8.50
CA TYR A 86 -1.82 -4.80 -7.42
C TYR A 86 -2.24 -3.33 -7.47
N PHE A 87 -3.55 -3.12 -7.36
CA PHE A 87 -4.20 -1.83 -7.20
C PHE A 87 -4.86 -1.78 -5.83
N GLU A 88 -5.34 -0.62 -5.40
CA GLU A 88 -5.98 -0.47 -4.08
C GLU A 88 -7.11 -1.47 -3.87
N ARG A 89 -7.90 -1.78 -4.91
CA ARG A 89 -9.12 -2.59 -4.78
C ARG A 89 -9.00 -3.97 -5.40
N ASN A 90 -8.08 -4.20 -6.33
CA ASN A 90 -7.99 -5.46 -7.06
C ASN A 90 -6.55 -5.84 -7.44
N ARG A 91 -6.36 -7.11 -7.79
CA ARG A 91 -5.16 -7.64 -8.43
C ARG A 91 -5.47 -7.98 -9.88
N PHE A 92 -4.62 -7.54 -10.81
CA PHE A 92 -4.67 -7.93 -12.22
C PHE A 92 -3.61 -8.97 -12.52
N GLU A 93 -3.97 -9.91 -13.39
CA GLU A 93 -3.12 -10.98 -13.88
C GLU A 93 -3.18 -11.00 -15.40
N LEU A 94 -2.02 -10.97 -16.07
CA LEU A 94 -1.93 -11.12 -17.51
C LEU A 94 -1.79 -12.61 -17.85
N HIS A 95 -2.72 -13.11 -18.67
CA HIS A 95 -2.83 -14.47 -19.19
C HIS A 95 -2.66 -14.44 -20.72
N PRO A 96 -1.42 -14.49 -21.25
CA PRO A 96 -1.14 -14.33 -22.68
C PRO A 96 -1.77 -15.41 -23.57
N GLN A 97 -2.12 -16.55 -22.99
CA GLN A 97 -2.78 -17.67 -23.67
C GLN A 97 -4.25 -17.38 -24.00
N ASN A 98 -4.88 -16.40 -23.35
CA ASN A 98 -6.24 -15.99 -23.62
C ASN A 98 -6.25 -14.85 -24.67
N GLN A 99 -7.31 -14.78 -25.46
CA GLN A 99 -7.52 -13.65 -26.37
C GLN A 99 -8.15 -12.46 -25.62
N ALA A 100 -7.84 -11.24 -26.06
CA ALA A 100 -8.51 -10.05 -25.56
C ALA A 100 -10.03 -10.12 -25.78
N PRO A 101 -10.86 -9.63 -24.84
CA PRO A 101 -10.50 -8.93 -23.61
C PRO A 101 -10.24 -9.84 -22.39
N TYR A 102 -10.15 -11.17 -22.56
CA TYR A 102 -10.00 -12.14 -21.47
C TYR A 102 -8.54 -12.48 -21.11
N ASN A 103 -7.59 -11.79 -21.74
CA ASN A 103 -6.16 -11.90 -21.44
C ASN A 103 -5.77 -11.19 -20.14
N ILE A 104 -6.60 -10.29 -19.61
CA ILE A 104 -6.38 -9.70 -18.28
C ILE A 104 -7.51 -10.18 -17.37
N LEU A 105 -7.14 -10.92 -16.34
CA LEU A 105 -8.07 -11.43 -15.34
C LEU A 105 -7.92 -10.64 -14.04
N ILE A 106 -9.06 -10.46 -13.37
CA ILE A 106 -9.11 -9.85 -12.05
C ILE A 106 -9.26 -10.97 -11.03
N GLY A 107 -8.33 -11.02 -10.09
CA GLY A 107 -8.32 -12.01 -9.01
C GLY A 107 -9.60 -11.95 -8.16
N ARG A 108 -9.94 -13.08 -7.52
CA ARG A 108 -11.06 -13.21 -6.57
C ARG A 108 -10.68 -12.56 -5.22
N ALA A 109 -10.39 -11.27 -5.27
CA ALA A 109 -9.69 -10.59 -4.20
C ALA A 109 -10.38 -10.67 -2.84
N ASN A 110 -11.72 -10.62 -2.81
CA ASN A 110 -12.45 -10.67 -1.56
C ASN A 110 -12.55 -12.09 -1.00
N ASP A 111 -12.66 -13.09 -1.87
CA ASP A 111 -12.63 -14.50 -1.47
C ASP A 111 -11.30 -14.82 -0.77
N GLU A 112 -10.19 -14.37 -1.37
CA GLU A 112 -8.86 -14.50 -0.77
C GLU A 112 -8.72 -13.74 0.55
N VAL A 113 -9.25 -12.53 0.66
CA VAL A 113 -9.25 -11.75 1.91
C VAL A 113 -10.06 -12.48 3.00
N LEU A 114 -11.26 -12.95 2.69
CA LEU A 114 -12.08 -13.73 3.63
C LEU A 114 -11.36 -14.98 4.12
N VAL A 115 -10.68 -15.71 3.23
CA VAL A 115 -9.84 -16.86 3.61
C VAL A 115 -8.70 -16.46 4.55
N ARG A 116 -8.00 -15.34 4.29
CA ARG A 116 -6.94 -14.82 5.18
C ARG A 116 -7.48 -14.41 6.56
N GLU A 117 -8.72 -13.94 6.61
CA GLU A 117 -9.44 -13.62 7.85
C GLU A 117 -9.98 -14.88 8.57
N GLY A 118 -9.80 -16.07 8.01
CA GLY A 118 -10.35 -17.31 8.57
C GLY A 118 -11.87 -17.45 8.41
N ARG A 119 -12.48 -16.68 7.49
CA ARG A 119 -13.91 -16.67 7.22
C ARG A 119 -14.23 -17.52 5.99
N ASN A 120 -14.96 -18.60 6.17
CA ASN A 120 -15.48 -19.41 5.07
C ASN A 120 -16.87 -18.91 4.65
N TRP A 121 -16.96 -18.20 3.51
CA TRP A 121 -18.23 -17.64 3.03
C TRP A 121 -19.28 -18.71 2.68
N ARG A 122 -18.87 -19.96 2.46
CA ARG A 122 -19.81 -21.06 2.21
C ARG A 122 -20.74 -21.29 3.39
N ASP A 123 -20.28 -20.94 4.60
CA ASP A 123 -21.04 -21.07 5.86
C ASP A 123 -21.87 -19.82 6.18
N PHE A 124 -21.77 -18.76 5.37
CA PHE A 124 -22.57 -17.54 5.57
C PHE A 124 -24.07 -17.80 5.35
N PRO A 125 -24.96 -17.03 6.02
CA PRO A 125 -26.39 -17.16 5.85
C PRO A 125 -26.82 -17.05 4.38
N LYS A 126 -27.63 -18.02 3.93
CA LYS A 126 -28.14 -18.10 2.55
C LYS A 126 -29.56 -17.56 2.48
N GLU A 127 -29.94 -17.08 1.30
CA GLU A 127 -31.32 -16.67 1.03
C GLU A 127 -31.81 -17.33 -0.24
N ALA A 128 -32.56 -18.42 -0.08
CA ALA A 128 -33.08 -19.20 -1.20
C ALA A 128 -34.36 -18.60 -1.80
N ASN A 129 -34.96 -17.59 -1.16
CA ASN A 129 -36.25 -17.05 -1.56
C ASN A 129 -36.10 -15.87 -2.51
N ALA A 130 -36.73 -15.96 -3.68
CA ALA A 130 -36.81 -14.85 -4.62
C ALA A 130 -37.58 -13.68 -3.99
N ARG A 131 -36.92 -12.53 -3.85
CA ARG A 131 -37.54 -11.27 -3.41
C ARG A 131 -37.76 -10.35 -4.61
N ALA A 132 -38.86 -9.61 -4.59
CA ALA A 132 -39.13 -8.60 -5.60
C ALA A 132 -37.98 -7.56 -5.66
N ASN A 133 -37.57 -7.16 -6.86
CA ASN A 133 -36.47 -6.21 -7.11
C ASN A 133 -35.07 -6.66 -6.65
N CYS A 134 -34.86 -7.97 -6.53
CA CYS A 134 -33.55 -8.57 -6.27
C CYS A 134 -33.12 -9.46 -7.44
N VAL A 135 -31.82 -9.68 -7.58
CA VAL A 135 -31.26 -10.73 -8.44
C VAL A 135 -30.77 -11.86 -7.54
N ALA A 136 -31.22 -13.09 -7.81
CA ALA A 136 -30.77 -14.29 -7.11
C ALA A 136 -29.66 -14.98 -7.92
N PHE A 137 -28.65 -15.48 -7.21
CA PHE A 137 -27.51 -16.21 -7.76
C PHE A 137 -27.54 -17.63 -7.22
N GLY A 138 -27.95 -18.59 -8.05
CA GLY A 138 -28.16 -19.98 -7.64
C GLY A 138 -26.86 -20.69 -7.25
N GLU A 139 -25.74 -20.26 -7.84
CA GLU A 139 -24.40 -20.80 -7.63
C GLU A 139 -23.90 -20.60 -6.20
N THR A 140 -24.23 -19.47 -5.58
CA THR A 140 -23.79 -19.13 -4.21
C THR A 140 -24.93 -19.08 -3.20
N GLN A 141 -26.17 -19.18 -3.68
CA GLN A 141 -27.41 -19.07 -2.89
C GLN A 141 -27.54 -17.73 -2.16
N HIS A 142 -27.09 -16.65 -2.82
CA HIS A 142 -27.25 -15.28 -2.33
C HIS A 142 -28.04 -14.41 -3.30
N THR A 143 -28.49 -13.26 -2.81
CA THR A 143 -29.26 -12.27 -3.57
C THR A 143 -28.57 -10.91 -3.51
N VAL A 144 -28.76 -10.10 -4.54
CA VAL A 144 -28.28 -8.71 -4.59
C VAL A 144 -29.48 -7.81 -4.82
N CYS A 145 -29.67 -6.84 -3.94
CA CYS A 145 -30.86 -5.98 -3.89
C CYS A 145 -30.48 -4.51 -3.67
N GLY A 146 -31.44 -3.59 -3.84
CA GLY A 146 -31.33 -2.21 -3.33
C GLY A 146 -30.11 -1.42 -3.82
N ASP A 147 -29.41 -0.77 -2.89
CA ASP A 147 -28.20 0.03 -3.16
C ASP A 147 -27.11 -0.80 -3.87
N PHE A 148 -26.86 -2.02 -3.39
CA PHE A 148 -25.86 -2.91 -3.98
C PHE A 148 -26.24 -3.31 -5.39
N LEU A 149 -27.50 -3.65 -5.67
CA LEU A 149 -27.91 -4.02 -7.04
C LEU A 149 -27.79 -2.85 -8.01
N ARG A 150 -28.15 -1.63 -7.57
CA ARG A 150 -27.97 -0.42 -8.39
C ARG A 150 -26.51 -0.17 -8.72
N TYR A 151 -25.64 -0.24 -7.72
CA TYR A 151 -24.21 -0.05 -7.90
C TYR A 151 -23.59 -1.16 -8.77
N TRP A 152 -23.93 -2.43 -8.50
CA TRP A 152 -23.48 -3.59 -9.26
C TRP A 152 -23.79 -3.45 -10.76
N ARG A 153 -24.99 -2.98 -11.12
CA ARG A 153 -25.39 -2.75 -12.53
C ARG A 153 -24.79 -1.51 -13.17
N SER A 154 -24.19 -0.62 -12.37
CA SER A 154 -23.66 0.67 -12.85
C SER A 154 -22.24 0.60 -13.38
N GLN A 155 -21.54 -0.53 -13.19
CA GLN A 155 -20.17 -0.75 -13.67
C GLN A 155 -20.04 -2.19 -14.17
N GLY A 156 -19.15 -2.41 -15.12
CA GLY A 156 -18.83 -3.74 -15.63
C GLY A 156 -17.53 -3.71 -16.43
N LEU A 157 -17.01 -4.88 -16.76
CA LEU A 157 -15.92 -4.95 -17.72
C LEU A 157 -16.44 -4.63 -19.13
N ASN A 158 -15.68 -3.90 -19.92
CA ASN A 158 -15.96 -3.67 -21.33
C ASN A 158 -15.70 -4.96 -22.12
N LEU A 159 -16.78 -5.70 -22.38
CA LEU A 159 -16.75 -6.94 -23.16
C LEU A 159 -17.40 -6.75 -24.54
N GLY A 160 -17.57 -5.50 -24.96
CA GLY A 160 -18.15 -5.10 -26.24
C GLY A 160 -19.68 -5.06 -26.29
N ASP A 161 -20.37 -5.16 -25.14
CA ASP A 161 -21.83 -5.00 -25.12
C ASP A 161 -22.23 -3.52 -25.23
N ARG A 162 -23.49 -3.29 -25.64
CA ARG A 162 -24.06 -1.94 -25.63
C ARG A 162 -24.52 -1.60 -24.21
N GLY A 163 -23.89 -0.58 -23.61
CA GLY A 163 -24.13 -0.22 -22.22
C GLY A 163 -23.45 -1.21 -21.29
N ILE A 164 -23.93 -1.33 -20.04
CA ILE A 164 -23.39 -2.28 -19.08
C ILE A 164 -24.35 -3.45 -18.98
N SER A 165 -23.91 -4.61 -19.48
CA SER A 165 -24.73 -5.81 -19.44
C SER A 165 -24.56 -6.59 -18.13
N PHE A 166 -25.45 -7.55 -17.90
CA PHE A 166 -25.36 -8.45 -16.75
C PHE A 166 -24.03 -9.21 -16.72
N ARG A 167 -23.55 -9.70 -17.89
CA ARG A 167 -22.29 -10.46 -17.96
C ARG A 167 -21.08 -9.58 -17.66
N GLU A 168 -21.13 -8.30 -18.03
CA GLU A 168 -20.06 -7.33 -17.77
C GLU A 168 -19.97 -6.96 -16.30
N SER A 169 -21.11 -6.72 -15.66
CA SER A 169 -21.19 -6.50 -14.21
C SER A 169 -20.72 -7.75 -13.44
N LEU A 170 -21.16 -8.95 -13.87
CA LEU A 170 -20.74 -10.21 -13.27
C LEU A 170 -19.25 -10.47 -13.44
N ALA A 171 -18.67 -10.14 -14.60
CA ALA A 171 -17.25 -10.29 -14.84
C ALA A 171 -16.41 -9.37 -13.92
N LEU A 172 -16.87 -8.14 -13.68
CA LEU A 172 -16.19 -7.19 -12.82
C LEU A 172 -16.30 -7.56 -11.33
N TRP A 173 -17.51 -7.78 -10.83
CA TRP A 173 -17.75 -7.94 -9.39
C TRP A 173 -17.65 -9.40 -8.92
N GLY A 174 -17.97 -10.34 -9.81
CA GLY A 174 -18.15 -11.74 -9.48
C GLY A 174 -19.47 -12.04 -8.78
N LEU A 175 -19.61 -13.29 -8.34
CA LEU A 175 -20.79 -13.77 -7.62
C LEU A 175 -20.86 -13.17 -6.21
N PRO A 176 -22.06 -12.89 -5.66
CA PRO A 176 -22.21 -12.53 -4.25
C PRO A 176 -21.81 -13.69 -3.35
N LEU A 177 -20.99 -13.42 -2.34
CA LEU A 177 -20.50 -14.37 -1.34
C LEU A 177 -21.23 -14.26 0.00
N SER A 178 -22.02 -13.20 0.20
CA SER A 178 -22.82 -13.00 1.41
C SER A 178 -24.18 -12.37 1.11
N GLN A 179 -25.08 -12.42 2.09
CA GLN A 179 -26.16 -11.45 2.21
C GLN A 179 -25.62 -10.09 2.68
N PRO A 180 -26.36 -8.99 2.47
CA PRO A 180 -26.10 -7.72 3.16
C PRO A 180 -26.13 -7.91 4.67
N GLN A 181 -25.07 -7.48 5.36
CA GLN A 181 -24.96 -7.54 6.81
C GLN A 181 -24.14 -6.37 7.35
N GLU A 182 -24.40 -5.95 8.58
CA GLU A 182 -23.62 -4.89 9.24
C GLU A 182 -22.25 -5.44 9.64
N GLU A 183 -21.18 -4.79 9.20
CA GLU A 183 -19.80 -5.12 9.57
C GLU A 183 -19.02 -3.87 9.95
N GLN A 184 -18.00 -4.03 10.81
CA GLN A 184 -17.02 -2.96 10.99
C GLN A 184 -16.09 -2.90 9.76
N ASN A 185 -15.87 -1.69 9.25
CA ASN A 185 -14.85 -1.45 8.25
C ASN A 185 -13.49 -1.16 8.91
N ILE A 186 -12.47 -0.89 8.08
CA ILE A 186 -11.10 -0.62 8.56
C ILE A 186 -10.98 0.67 9.37
N ASP A 187 -11.92 1.61 9.20
CA ASP A 187 -11.98 2.88 9.91
C ASP A 187 -12.70 2.74 11.26
N GLY A 188 -13.28 1.56 11.55
CA GLY A 188 -14.02 1.25 12.77
C GLY A 188 -15.52 1.56 12.71
N ASP A 189 -16.01 2.06 11.58
CA ASP A 189 -17.43 2.35 11.38
C ASP A 189 -18.22 1.06 11.10
N THR A 190 -19.40 0.94 11.70
CA THR A 190 -20.36 -0.12 11.34
C THR A 190 -21.10 0.30 10.07
N VAL A 191 -20.90 -0.47 8.99
CA VAL A 191 -21.48 -0.21 7.68
C VAL A 191 -22.16 -1.46 7.12
N LEU A 192 -23.31 -1.25 6.48
CA LEU A 192 -23.98 -2.31 5.73
C LEU A 192 -23.06 -2.76 4.59
N THR A 193 -22.67 -4.03 4.63
CA THR A 193 -21.64 -4.63 3.78
C THR A 193 -22.22 -5.80 3.02
N GLN A 194 -21.83 -5.95 1.75
CA GLN A 194 -22.04 -7.18 1.00
C GLN A 194 -20.73 -7.61 0.32
N HIS A 195 -20.39 -8.89 0.49
CA HIS A 195 -19.22 -9.51 -0.12
C HIS A 195 -19.57 -10.11 -1.48
N PHE A 196 -18.70 -9.89 -2.46
CA PHE A 196 -18.69 -10.51 -3.80
C PHE A 196 -17.31 -11.12 -4.05
N GLU A 197 -17.14 -12.02 -5.02
CA GLU A 197 -15.84 -12.68 -5.27
C GLU A 197 -14.69 -11.69 -5.47
N ARG A 198 -14.93 -10.58 -6.19
CA ARG A 198 -13.89 -9.61 -6.57
C ARG A 198 -14.05 -8.24 -5.91
N ALA A 199 -15.04 -8.06 -5.05
CA ALA A 199 -15.31 -6.79 -4.39
C ALA A 199 -16.00 -6.97 -3.03
N ARG A 200 -15.73 -6.05 -2.11
CA ARG A 200 -16.53 -5.82 -0.91
C ARG A 200 -17.15 -4.44 -1.07
N MET A 201 -18.48 -4.40 -1.04
CA MET A 201 -19.26 -3.18 -1.19
C MET A 201 -19.81 -2.77 0.17
N GLU A 202 -19.71 -1.49 0.49
CA GLU A 202 -20.13 -0.90 1.76
C GLU A 202 -21.06 0.27 1.49
N VAL A 203 -22.18 0.37 2.21
CA VAL A 203 -23.04 1.55 2.16
C VAL A 203 -22.59 2.55 3.22
N HIS A 204 -22.13 3.71 2.75
CA HIS A 204 -21.73 4.84 3.57
C HIS A 204 -22.81 5.92 3.53
N VAL A 205 -23.12 6.50 4.69
CA VAL A 205 -24.08 7.60 4.80
C VAL A 205 -23.35 8.89 5.14
N GLN A 206 -23.33 9.83 4.20
CA GLN A 206 -22.72 11.14 4.41
C GLN A 206 -23.74 12.22 4.11
N GLN A 207 -24.01 13.09 5.09
CA GLN A 207 -24.99 14.19 4.96
C GLN A 207 -26.37 13.72 4.47
N GLY A 208 -26.82 12.54 4.92
CA GLY A 208 -28.10 11.93 4.52
C GLY A 208 -28.08 11.26 3.14
N GLN A 209 -26.98 11.33 2.39
CA GLN A 209 -26.82 10.61 1.12
C GLN A 209 -26.17 9.25 1.36
N ARG A 210 -26.82 8.19 0.86
CA ARG A 210 -26.27 6.82 0.82
C ARG A 210 -25.40 6.67 -0.42
N ARG A 211 -24.16 6.21 -0.25
CA ARG A 211 -23.22 5.92 -1.33
C ARG A 211 -22.62 4.55 -1.13
N VAL A 212 -22.52 3.77 -2.21
CA VAL A 212 -21.78 2.52 -2.18
C VAL A 212 -20.31 2.83 -2.44
N LEU A 213 -19.45 2.44 -1.51
CA LEU A 213 -18.00 2.49 -1.64
C LEU A 213 -17.45 1.07 -1.69
N LEU A 214 -16.28 0.94 -2.29
CA LEU A 214 -15.55 -0.32 -2.33
C LEU A 214 -14.52 -0.34 -1.20
N THR A 215 -14.25 -1.51 -0.63
CA THR A 215 -13.10 -1.70 0.26
C THR A 215 -11.81 -1.81 -0.56
N ARG A 216 -10.66 -1.43 0.02
CA ARG A 216 -9.33 -1.55 -0.61
C ARG A 216 -8.77 -2.97 -0.48
N LEU A 217 -9.45 -3.93 -1.12
CA LEU A 217 -9.10 -5.37 -1.00
C LEU A 217 -7.70 -5.69 -1.55
N GLY A 218 -7.28 -5.04 -2.64
CA GLY A 218 -5.94 -5.25 -3.19
C GLY A 218 -4.85 -4.84 -2.21
N ALA A 219 -5.08 -3.79 -1.41
CA ALA A 219 -4.17 -3.42 -0.32
C ALA A 219 -4.10 -4.48 0.80
N ALA A 220 -5.20 -5.17 1.09
CA ALA A 220 -5.23 -6.29 2.04
C ALA A 220 -4.53 -7.56 1.51
N LEU A 221 -4.35 -7.67 0.19
CA LEU A 221 -3.66 -8.81 -0.44
C LEU A 221 -2.14 -8.64 -0.50
N VAL A 222 -1.64 -7.41 -0.55
CA VAL A 222 -0.20 -7.13 -0.63
C VAL A 222 0.45 -7.37 0.74
N PRO A 223 1.43 -8.28 0.86
CA PRO A 223 2.16 -8.45 2.11
C PRO A 223 2.99 -7.20 2.42
N LEU A 224 2.82 -6.66 3.63
CA LEU A 224 3.62 -5.53 4.11
C LEU A 224 5.03 -6.02 4.46
N ASN A 225 6.01 -5.68 3.63
CA ASN A 225 7.42 -5.94 3.91
C ASN A 225 7.96 -4.92 4.93
N MET A 226 7.74 -5.19 6.21
CA MET A 226 8.26 -4.38 7.31
C MET A 226 9.63 -4.88 7.78
N LYS A 227 10.57 -3.96 8.04
CA LYS A 227 11.82 -4.27 8.77
C LYS A 227 11.76 -3.75 10.20
N ILE A 228 12.00 -4.65 11.15
CA ILE A 228 12.14 -4.31 12.56
C ILE A 228 13.63 -4.24 12.89
N PHE A 229 14.07 -3.08 13.37
CA PHE A 229 15.40 -2.87 13.93
C PHE A 229 15.30 -3.02 15.45
N ALA A 230 15.64 -4.20 15.96
CA ALA A 230 15.58 -4.47 17.39
C ALA A 230 16.94 -4.20 18.07
N VAL A 231 16.90 -3.51 19.21
CA VAL A 231 18.04 -3.34 20.11
C VAL A 231 17.65 -3.89 21.47
N ASN A 232 18.50 -4.72 22.07
CA ASN A 232 18.24 -5.32 23.38
C ASN A 232 19.36 -5.00 24.37
N ASP A 233 18.99 -4.68 25.61
CA ASP A 233 19.89 -4.46 26.76
C ASP A 233 21.04 -3.49 26.42
N PHE A 234 20.67 -2.30 25.95
CA PHE A 234 21.66 -1.32 25.53
C PHE A 234 22.39 -0.68 26.71
N HIS A 235 21.81 -0.64 27.92
CA HIS A 235 22.44 -0.15 29.16
C HIS A 235 23.18 1.20 29.00
N GLY A 236 22.63 2.17 28.27
CA GLY A 236 23.19 3.51 28.16
C GLY A 236 24.65 3.58 27.65
N GLN A 237 25.06 2.72 26.71
CA GLN A 237 26.44 2.70 26.19
C GLN A 237 26.76 3.92 25.30
N LEU A 238 26.98 5.08 25.92
CA LEU A 238 27.36 6.33 25.25
C LEU A 238 28.86 6.40 24.90
N SER A 239 29.71 5.68 25.64
CA SER A 239 31.17 5.76 25.50
C SER A 239 31.67 5.21 24.15
N THR A 240 32.69 5.87 23.59
CA THR A 240 33.40 5.44 22.38
C THR A 240 34.70 4.72 22.72
N GLY A 241 35.29 4.02 21.75
CA GLY A 241 36.63 3.42 21.89
C GLY A 241 36.68 2.14 22.71
N ARG A 242 35.51 1.53 23.00
CA ARG A 242 35.45 0.21 23.63
C ARG A 242 35.93 -0.85 22.65
N THR A 243 36.48 -1.92 23.20
CA THR A 243 36.86 -3.11 22.43
C THR A 243 36.15 -4.32 23.01
N VAL A 244 35.44 -5.08 22.18
CA VAL A 244 34.76 -6.32 22.55
C VAL A 244 35.37 -7.44 21.69
N ALA A 245 35.89 -8.49 22.34
CA ALA A 245 36.57 -9.59 21.65
C ALA A 245 37.66 -9.12 20.66
N ASN A 246 38.51 -8.18 21.09
CA ASN A 246 39.57 -7.55 20.29
C ASN A 246 39.09 -6.78 19.04
N ARG A 247 37.81 -6.41 18.97
CA ARG A 247 37.26 -5.56 17.91
C ARG A 247 36.71 -4.25 18.49
N PRO A 248 36.96 -3.10 17.85
CA PRO A 248 36.31 -1.85 18.23
C PRO A 248 34.79 -2.01 18.24
N ALA A 249 34.15 -1.60 19.33
CA ALA A 249 32.72 -1.57 19.50
C ALA A 249 32.23 -0.12 19.51
N GLY A 250 31.14 0.14 18.78
CA GLY A 250 30.48 1.44 18.75
C GLY A 250 29.60 1.68 19.97
N GLY A 251 29.36 2.95 20.28
CA GLY A 251 28.36 3.39 21.25
C GLY A 251 27.07 3.87 20.59
N ALA A 252 26.22 4.55 21.36
CA ALA A 252 24.87 4.99 20.96
C ALA A 252 24.86 5.79 19.66
N ALA A 253 25.79 6.75 19.52
CA ALA A 253 25.86 7.60 18.34
C ALA A 253 26.09 6.80 17.05
N LEU A 254 26.96 5.79 17.09
CA LEU A 254 27.27 4.96 15.92
C LEU A 254 26.09 4.04 15.58
N LEU A 255 25.49 3.40 16.60
CA LEU A 255 24.33 2.54 16.41
C LEU A 255 23.13 3.32 15.85
N SER A 256 22.82 4.48 16.42
CA SER A 256 21.76 5.39 15.95
C SER A 256 22.00 5.81 14.50
N ALA A 257 23.23 6.15 14.13
CA ALA A 257 23.58 6.51 12.76
C ALA A 257 23.30 5.36 11.78
N TYR A 258 23.71 4.13 12.10
CA TYR A 258 23.44 2.97 11.26
C TYR A 258 21.94 2.66 11.14
N ILE A 259 21.19 2.70 12.25
CA ILE A 259 19.74 2.49 12.22
C ILE A 259 19.06 3.55 11.36
N LYS A 260 19.37 4.84 11.58
CA LYS A 260 18.81 5.94 10.77
C LYS A 260 19.13 5.79 9.28
N GLN A 261 20.37 5.46 8.93
CA GLN A 261 20.77 5.22 7.55
C GLN A 261 20.01 4.04 6.93
N ARG A 262 19.86 2.93 7.65
CA ARG A 262 19.14 1.75 7.15
C ARG A 262 17.64 1.99 7.03
N ARG A 263 17.05 2.74 7.95
CA ARG A 263 15.63 3.13 7.88
C ARG A 263 15.31 4.00 6.67
N GLN A 264 16.23 4.86 6.22
CA GLN A 264 16.07 5.62 4.98
C GLN A 264 15.95 4.72 3.73
N GLN A 265 16.49 3.49 3.78
CA GLN A 265 16.41 2.52 2.70
C GLN A 265 15.19 1.58 2.82
N VAL A 266 14.49 1.61 3.95
CA VAL A 266 13.36 0.73 4.23
C VAL A 266 12.17 1.55 4.75
N PRO A 267 11.27 2.00 3.86
CA PRO A 267 10.22 2.95 4.20
C PRO A 267 9.27 2.43 5.28
N TYR A 268 8.96 1.12 5.27
CA TYR A 268 8.21 0.46 6.33
C TYR A 268 9.15 -0.14 7.36
N SER A 269 9.62 0.67 8.29
CA SER A 269 10.51 0.20 9.35
C SER A 269 10.18 0.76 10.73
N LEU A 270 10.36 -0.09 11.74
CA LEU A 270 10.18 0.23 13.15
C LEU A 270 11.48 -0.05 13.89
N THR A 271 11.91 0.88 14.74
CA THR A 271 12.94 0.60 15.75
C THR A 271 12.24 0.14 17.02
N VAL A 272 12.64 -1.00 17.57
CA VAL A 272 12.09 -1.56 18.79
C VAL A 272 13.22 -1.73 19.79
N HIS A 273 12.98 -1.28 21.00
CA HIS A 273 13.87 -1.53 22.13
C HIS A 273 13.28 -2.62 23.00
N ALA A 274 14.07 -3.65 23.25
CA ALA A 274 13.74 -4.75 24.14
C ALA A 274 14.68 -4.70 25.35
N GLY A 275 14.19 -5.10 26.53
CA GLY A 275 15.00 -5.07 27.74
C GLY A 275 15.40 -3.66 28.19
N ASP A 276 16.56 -3.53 28.85
CA ASP A 276 16.96 -2.28 29.48
C ASP A 276 17.83 -1.39 28.58
N MET A 277 17.19 -0.38 27.98
CA MET A 277 17.93 0.66 27.27
C MET A 277 18.79 1.50 28.21
N ILE A 278 18.38 1.60 29.48
CA ILE A 278 18.97 2.38 30.55
C ILE A 278 18.85 1.59 31.86
N GLY A 279 19.77 1.81 32.81
CA GLY A 279 19.87 1.01 34.03
C GLY A 279 21.15 0.21 34.06
N ALA A 280 21.84 0.18 35.21
CA ALA A 280 23.25 -0.23 35.30
C ALA A 280 24.17 0.46 34.26
N SER A 281 23.79 1.66 33.82
CA SER A 281 24.47 2.39 32.75
C SER A 281 25.89 2.79 33.15
N PRO A 282 26.82 2.93 32.19
CA PRO A 282 28.12 3.57 32.43
C PRO A 282 27.97 4.94 33.08
N LEU A 283 28.99 5.35 33.85
CA LEU A 283 29.01 6.61 34.61
C LEU A 283 28.66 7.83 33.75
N VAL A 284 29.09 7.84 32.49
CA VAL A 284 28.81 8.94 31.54
C VAL A 284 27.32 9.07 31.19
N SER A 285 26.58 7.97 31.13
CA SER A 285 25.14 7.98 30.86
C SER A 285 24.36 8.29 32.13
N ALA A 286 24.74 7.66 33.25
CA ALA A 286 24.12 7.93 34.55
C ALA A 286 24.28 9.39 35.01
N LEU A 287 25.44 10.02 34.74
CA LEU A 287 25.69 11.44 35.02
C LEU A 287 24.69 12.36 34.31
N LEU A 288 24.23 11.96 33.14
CA LEU A 288 23.28 12.71 32.30
C LEU A 288 21.85 12.17 32.42
N GLN A 289 21.55 11.44 33.50
CA GLN A 289 20.23 10.84 33.78
C GLN A 289 19.71 9.98 32.63
N ASP A 290 20.63 9.36 31.87
CA ASP A 290 20.38 8.57 30.67
C ASP A 290 19.62 9.28 29.53
N GLN A 291 19.38 10.59 29.64
CA GLN A 291 18.65 11.38 28.65
C GLN A 291 19.24 11.27 27.24
N PRO A 292 20.58 11.31 27.03
CA PRO A 292 21.13 11.16 25.69
C PRO A 292 20.83 9.79 25.07
N THR A 293 20.73 8.73 25.87
CA THR A 293 20.41 7.39 25.37
C THR A 293 18.97 7.35 24.82
N MET A 294 18.02 7.98 25.53
CA MET A 294 16.63 8.09 25.06
C MET A 294 16.46 9.02 23.85
N GLU A 295 17.32 10.02 23.70
CA GLU A 295 17.28 10.93 22.55
C GLU A 295 17.93 10.32 21.29
N PHE A 296 19.00 9.54 21.46
CA PHE A 296 19.71 8.94 20.33
C PHE A 296 19.04 7.68 19.78
N MET A 297 18.46 6.86 20.66
CA MET A 297 17.88 5.56 20.31
C MET A 297 16.37 5.69 20.15
#